data_AF-A0A0G0MYW5-F1
#
_entry.id   AF-A0A0G0MYW5-F1
#
_cell.length_a   1.000
_cell.length_b   1.000
_cell.length_c   1.000
_cell.angle_alpha   90.00
_cell.angle_beta   90.00
_cell.angle_gamma   90.00
#
_symmetry.space_group_name_H-M   'P 1'
#
loop_
_entity.id
_entity.type
_entity.pdbx_description
1 polymer ?
#
loop_
_entity_poly.entity_id
_entity_poly.type
_entity_poly.pdbx_seq_one_letter_code
_entity_poly.pdbx_strand_id
1 'polypeptide(L)'
;MKIAVYSSYLDTFGGGERYIATIAGTLSFDHHVDLLLDKHLTKIGSDYLKSNLSQRFNLNLDKVNIIVDSPIGKDSSFFSRALFLKKYDFLFYLTDGSIFYPTAGKNILHIQSPIEGQPAQSVWGKIKLKKWDLIIYNSKFTRNHSLKNWPLFSKVIYPPVDTESIKPLQKKKYILSVGRFFGYLKDKKHEILIKAFERLKQNKKSLGWSLHLAGAAKEGDENYL
;
A
#
# COMPACT_ATOMS: atom_id res chain seq x y z
N MET A 1 -14.08 4.31 -19.17
CA MET A 1 -12.85 5.10 -18.95
C MET A 1 -11.66 4.16 -18.93
N LYS A 2 -10.47 4.66 -19.29
CA LYS A 2 -9.19 3.94 -19.21
C LYS A 2 -8.40 4.42 -17.99
N ILE A 3 -8.12 3.51 -17.06
CA ILE A 3 -7.58 3.82 -15.73
C ILE A 3 -6.26 3.10 -15.54
N ALA A 4 -5.21 3.86 -15.20
CA ALA A 4 -3.92 3.34 -14.80
C ALA A 4 -3.83 3.26 -13.27
N VAL A 5 -3.28 2.15 -12.76
CA VAL A 5 -3.00 1.96 -11.34
C VAL A 5 -1.55 1.56 -11.16
N TYR A 6 -0.82 2.22 -10.27
CA TYR A 6 0.61 1.99 -10.08
C TYR A 6 1.06 2.08 -8.62
N SER A 7 1.96 1.17 -8.23
CA SER A 7 2.81 1.20 -7.03
C SER A 7 4.13 0.53 -7.40
N SER A 8 5.27 1.06 -6.92
CA SER A 8 6.59 0.42 -7.10
C SER A 8 6.80 -0.80 -6.19
N TYR A 9 5.86 -1.07 -5.29
CA TYR A 9 6.02 -2.01 -4.18
C TYR A 9 4.98 -3.14 -4.18
N LEU A 10 4.40 -3.46 -5.34
CA LEU A 10 3.38 -4.53 -5.49
C LEU A 10 3.85 -5.91 -5.01
N ASP A 11 5.16 -6.11 -4.92
CA ASP A 11 5.85 -7.30 -4.41
C ASP A 11 6.00 -7.37 -2.88
N THR A 12 5.67 -6.29 -2.17
CA THR A 12 5.76 -6.25 -0.70
C THR A 12 4.54 -6.86 -0.02
N PHE A 13 3.40 -6.91 -0.72
CA PHE A 13 2.12 -7.42 -0.24
C PHE A 13 1.70 -6.80 1.11
N GLY A 14 1.90 -5.49 1.26
CA GLY A 14 1.50 -4.71 2.43
C GLY A 14 0.07 -4.18 2.37
N GLY A 15 -0.32 -3.43 3.39
CA GLY A 15 -1.63 -2.78 3.45
C GLY A 15 -1.88 -1.76 2.32
N GLY A 16 -0.79 -1.24 1.75
CA GLY A 16 -0.87 -0.33 0.61
C GLY A 16 -1.19 -0.97 -0.70
N GLU A 17 -0.52 -2.07 -0.94
CA GLU A 17 -0.72 -2.93 -2.09
C GLU A 17 -2.14 -3.49 -2.06
N ARG A 18 -2.63 -3.90 -0.88
CA ARG A 18 -4.03 -4.26 -0.68
C ARG A 18 -4.96 -3.12 -1.10
N TYR A 19 -4.69 -1.90 -0.63
CA TYR A 19 -5.53 -0.74 -0.95
C TYR A 19 -5.58 -0.50 -2.46
N ILE A 20 -4.42 -0.34 -3.09
CA ILE A 20 -4.33 0.03 -4.50
C ILE A 20 -4.84 -1.09 -5.41
N ALA A 21 -4.63 -2.36 -5.05
CA ALA A 21 -5.21 -3.51 -5.75
C ALA A 21 -6.74 -3.58 -5.56
N THR A 22 -7.27 -3.19 -4.40
CA THR A 22 -8.72 -3.09 -4.21
C THR A 22 -9.32 -2.02 -5.12
N ILE A 23 -8.68 -0.85 -5.24
CA ILE A 23 -9.09 0.18 -6.21
C ILE A 23 -9.12 -0.42 -7.62
N ALA A 24 -8.06 -1.12 -8.03
CA ALA A 24 -7.98 -1.71 -9.35
C ALA A 24 -9.10 -2.74 -9.60
N GLY A 25 -9.28 -3.70 -8.68
CA GLY A 25 -10.32 -4.72 -8.76
C GLY A 25 -11.72 -4.12 -8.82
N THR A 26 -12.05 -3.19 -7.91
CA THR A 26 -13.37 -2.55 -7.88
C THR A 26 -13.66 -1.74 -9.14
N LEU A 27 -12.70 -0.96 -9.65
CA LEU A 27 -12.93 -0.16 -10.85
C LEU A 27 -12.99 -1.01 -12.13
N SER A 28 -12.39 -2.21 -12.11
CA SER A 28 -12.37 -3.11 -13.28
C SER A 28 -13.73 -3.73 -13.62
N PHE A 29 -14.74 -3.59 -12.75
CA PHE A 29 -16.09 -4.07 -13.04
C PHE A 29 -16.76 -3.29 -14.17
N ASP A 30 -16.58 -1.97 -14.20
CA ASP A 30 -17.25 -1.04 -15.13
C ASP A 30 -16.29 -0.32 -16.08
N HIS A 31 -14.98 -0.43 -15.86
CA HIS A 31 -13.96 0.32 -16.58
C HIS A 31 -12.77 -0.55 -17.01
N HIS A 32 -12.02 -0.05 -18.00
CA HIS A 32 -10.76 -0.65 -18.41
C HIS A 32 -9.68 -0.24 -17.42
N VAL A 33 -9.14 -1.19 -16.65
CA VAL A 33 -8.11 -0.95 -15.64
C VAL A 33 -6.81 -1.66 -16.02
N ASP A 34 -5.74 -0.88 -16.11
CA ASP A 34 -4.37 -1.35 -16.33
C ASP A 34 -3.56 -1.18 -15.04
N LEU A 35 -3.15 -2.30 -14.45
CA LEU A 35 -2.15 -2.35 -13.38
C LEU A 35 -0.76 -2.30 -14.01
N LEU A 36 -0.05 -1.19 -13.79
CA LEU A 36 1.24 -0.92 -14.42
C LEU A 36 2.36 -1.58 -13.62
N LEU A 37 3.24 -2.31 -14.32
CA LEU A 37 4.47 -2.85 -13.75
C LEU A 37 5.67 -2.10 -14.33
N ASP A 38 6.53 -1.60 -13.46
CA ASP A 38 7.83 -1.08 -13.88
C ASP A 38 8.81 -2.22 -14.20
N LYS A 39 10.04 -1.89 -14.59
CA LYS A 39 11.08 -2.89 -14.92
C LYS A 39 11.40 -3.83 -13.75
N HIS A 40 11.31 -3.35 -12.51
CA HIS A 40 11.58 -4.17 -11.34
C HIS A 40 10.47 -5.21 -11.15
N LEU A 41 9.22 -4.76 -11.15
CA LEU A 41 8.07 -5.64 -10.96
C LEU A 41 7.88 -6.60 -12.14
N THR A 42 8.23 -6.18 -13.35
CA THR A 42 8.19 -7.05 -14.54
C THR A 42 9.14 -8.25 -14.38
N LYS A 43 10.33 -8.05 -13.80
CA LYS A 43 11.27 -9.15 -13.52
C LYS A 43 10.76 -10.15 -12.49
N ILE A 44 9.92 -9.71 -11.55
CA ILE A 44 9.30 -10.59 -10.56
C ILE A 44 8.23 -11.49 -11.22
N GLY A 45 7.58 -10.99 -12.28
CA GLY A 45 6.61 -11.74 -13.08
C GLY A 45 5.18 -11.31 -12.80
N SER A 46 4.45 -10.98 -13.87
CA SER A 46 3.06 -10.50 -13.82
C SER A 46 2.12 -11.49 -13.15
N ASP A 47 2.23 -12.77 -13.53
CA ASP A 47 1.29 -13.81 -13.09
C ASP A 47 1.49 -14.12 -11.61
N TYR A 48 2.76 -14.17 -11.18
CA TYR A 48 3.12 -14.31 -9.77
C TYR A 48 2.56 -13.16 -8.93
N LEU A 49 2.76 -11.91 -9.38
CA LEU A 49 2.25 -10.73 -8.68
C LEU A 49 0.72 -10.72 -8.62
N LYS A 50 0.05 -10.96 -9.75
CA LYS A 50 -1.42 -10.98 -9.82
C LYS A 50 -2.01 -12.04 -8.90
N SER A 51 -1.48 -13.25 -8.99
CA SER A 51 -1.91 -14.40 -8.20
C SER A 51 -1.72 -14.14 -6.70
N ASN A 52 -0.55 -13.66 -6.28
CA ASN A 52 -0.31 -13.34 -4.87
C ASN A 52 -1.18 -12.19 -4.37
N LEU A 53 -1.37 -11.12 -5.15
CA LEU A 53 -2.26 -10.01 -4.77
C LEU A 53 -3.70 -10.50 -4.59
N SER A 54 -4.19 -11.33 -5.52
CA SER A 54 -5.54 -11.89 -5.47
C SER A 54 -5.71 -12.83 -4.27
N GLN A 55 -4.82 -13.80 -4.10
CA GLN A 55 -4.91 -14.81 -3.04
C GLN A 55 -4.69 -14.23 -1.64
N ARG A 56 -3.63 -13.44 -1.44
CA ARG A 56 -3.29 -12.91 -0.10
C ARG A 56 -4.31 -11.91 0.41
N PHE A 57 -4.93 -11.15 -0.49
CA PHE A 57 -5.88 -10.10 -0.12
C PHE A 57 -7.33 -10.47 -0.37
N ASN A 58 -7.60 -11.68 -0.88
CA ASN A 58 -8.93 -12.14 -1.26
C ASN A 58 -9.61 -11.14 -2.23
N LEU A 59 -8.91 -10.77 -3.31
CA LEU A 59 -9.38 -9.78 -4.29
C LEU A 59 -9.63 -10.45 -5.64
N ASN A 60 -10.77 -10.12 -6.27
CA ASN A 60 -10.98 -10.43 -7.68
C ASN A 60 -10.23 -9.41 -8.54
N LEU A 61 -9.22 -9.90 -9.28
CA LEU A 61 -8.42 -9.10 -10.21
C LEU A 61 -8.56 -9.60 -11.65
N ASP A 62 -9.52 -10.48 -11.95
CA ASP A 62 -9.61 -11.16 -13.24
C ASP A 62 -9.75 -10.17 -14.40
N LYS A 63 -10.59 -9.14 -14.21
CA LYS A 63 -10.83 -8.05 -15.16
C LYS A 63 -9.73 -6.97 -15.16
N VAL A 64 -8.73 -7.06 -14.28
CA VAL A 64 -7.60 -6.13 -14.25
C VAL A 64 -6.53 -6.60 -15.23
N ASN A 65 -6.21 -5.74 -16.20
CA ASN A 65 -5.12 -5.99 -17.15
C ASN A 65 -3.78 -5.66 -16.49
N ILE A 66 -2.74 -6.40 -16.85
CA ILE A 66 -1.37 -6.10 -16.40
C ILE A 66 -0.55 -5.61 -17.57
N ILE A 67 0.08 -4.44 -17.41
CA ILE A 67 0.96 -3.86 -18.42
C ILE A 67 2.41 -3.96 -17.94
N VAL A 68 3.13 -4.92 -18.49
CA VAL A 68 4.56 -5.13 -18.26
C VAL A 68 5.41 -4.06 -18.94
N ASP A 69 6.62 -3.85 -18.42
CA ASP A 69 7.58 -2.86 -18.94
C ASP A 69 6.99 -1.48 -19.19
N SER A 70 6.04 -1.08 -18.34
CA SER A 70 5.48 0.26 -18.39
C SER A 70 6.61 1.27 -18.20
N PRO A 71 6.67 2.37 -19.00
CA PRO A 71 7.72 3.38 -18.88
C PRO A 71 7.48 4.27 -17.66
N ILE A 72 7.47 3.65 -16.48
CA ILE A 72 7.25 4.21 -15.16
C ILE A 72 8.29 3.64 -14.19
N GLY A 73 8.32 4.15 -12.96
CA GLY A 73 9.30 3.75 -11.96
C GLY A 73 10.69 4.33 -12.21
N LYS A 74 11.67 3.78 -11.49
CA LYS A 74 13.06 4.24 -11.53
C LYS A 74 13.63 4.06 -12.95
N ASP A 75 14.41 5.04 -13.39
CA ASP A 75 15.07 5.05 -14.71
C ASP A 75 14.14 5.16 -15.94
N SER A 76 12.86 5.47 -15.74
CA SER A 76 11.93 5.73 -16.84
C SER A 76 12.15 7.12 -17.47
N SER A 77 12.31 7.14 -18.80
CA SER A 77 12.40 8.37 -19.59
C SER A 77 11.14 9.23 -19.42
N PHE A 78 11.32 10.52 -19.20
CA PHE A 78 10.22 11.48 -19.05
C PHE A 78 9.28 11.47 -20.27
N PHE A 79 9.84 11.50 -21.48
CA PHE A 79 9.04 11.57 -22.71
C PHE A 79 8.22 10.30 -22.93
N SER A 80 8.83 9.13 -22.75
CA SER A 80 8.14 7.84 -22.87
C SER A 80 7.02 7.72 -21.84
N ARG A 81 7.29 8.11 -20.58
CA ARG A 81 6.29 8.14 -19.51
C ARG A 81 5.14 9.09 -19.84
N ALA A 82 5.45 10.29 -20.33
CA ALA A 82 4.46 11.30 -20.66
C ALA A 82 3.55 10.83 -21.82
N LEU A 83 4.12 10.30 -22.90
CA LEU A 83 3.34 9.81 -24.03
C LEU A 83 2.47 8.60 -23.63
N PHE A 84 3.00 7.73 -22.77
CA PHE A 84 2.29 6.57 -22.27
C PHE A 84 1.11 6.96 -21.37
N LEU A 85 1.33 7.82 -20.36
CA LEU A 85 0.31 8.19 -19.38
C LEU A 85 -0.79 9.08 -19.97
N LYS A 86 -0.51 9.86 -21.02
CA LYS A 86 -1.53 10.63 -21.76
C LYS A 86 -2.69 9.80 -22.32
N LYS A 87 -2.52 8.48 -22.46
CA LYS A 87 -3.54 7.57 -22.96
C LYS A 87 -4.62 7.23 -21.93
N TYR A 88 -4.45 7.66 -20.68
CA TYR A 88 -5.34 7.30 -19.58
C TYR A 88 -6.19 8.49 -19.15
N ASP A 89 -7.45 8.20 -18.85
CA ASP A 89 -8.39 9.17 -18.26
C ASP A 89 -8.03 9.41 -16.80
N PHE A 90 -7.66 8.36 -16.07
CA PHE A 90 -7.30 8.41 -14.66
C PHE A 90 -5.99 7.68 -14.38
N LEU A 91 -5.21 8.22 -13.44
CA LEU A 91 -4.04 7.58 -12.85
C LEU A 91 -4.21 7.54 -11.33
N PHE A 92 -4.14 6.36 -10.74
CA PHE A 92 -3.95 6.16 -9.31
C PHE A 92 -2.50 5.75 -9.04
N TYR A 93 -1.81 6.50 -8.19
CA TYR A 93 -0.43 6.21 -7.83
C TYR A 93 -0.25 6.16 -6.31
N LEU A 94 0.16 5.01 -5.79
CA LEU A 94 0.61 4.88 -4.41
C LEU A 94 2.08 5.30 -4.30
N THR A 95 2.33 6.38 -3.57
CA THR A 95 3.68 6.94 -3.38
C THR A 95 4.27 6.58 -2.02
N ASP A 96 5.59 6.45 -1.97
CA ASP A 96 6.42 6.41 -0.75
C ASP A 96 6.98 7.80 -0.37
N GLY A 97 6.62 8.84 -1.12
CA GLY A 97 7.13 10.20 -1.01
C GLY A 97 7.71 10.71 -2.32
N SER A 98 8.12 9.78 -3.19
CA SER A 98 8.63 10.10 -4.53
C SER A 98 7.46 10.34 -5.49
N ILE A 99 7.48 11.46 -6.22
CA ILE A 99 6.51 11.71 -7.30
C ILE A 99 7.20 12.06 -8.62
N PHE A 100 6.50 11.73 -9.71
CA PHE A 100 6.82 12.17 -11.06
C PHE A 100 5.79 13.21 -11.53
N TYR A 101 6.03 13.80 -12.70
CA TYR A 101 5.07 14.67 -13.37
C TYR A 101 4.11 13.79 -14.20
N PRO A 102 2.85 13.64 -13.78
CA PRO A 102 1.91 12.79 -14.47
C PRO A 102 1.24 13.54 -15.64
N THR A 103 0.66 12.81 -16.58
CA THR A 103 0.05 13.38 -17.80
C THR A 103 -1.27 12.71 -18.19
N ALA A 104 -1.84 11.87 -17.33
CA ALA A 104 -3.20 11.36 -17.53
C ALA A 104 -4.21 12.51 -17.34
N GLY A 105 -5.45 12.30 -17.81
CA GLY A 105 -6.52 13.30 -17.71
C GLY A 105 -6.77 13.78 -16.28
N LYS A 106 -6.82 12.84 -15.33
CA LYS A 106 -6.92 13.06 -13.88
C LYS A 106 -5.91 12.23 -13.12
N ASN A 107 -5.18 12.86 -12.22
CA ASN A 107 -4.05 12.25 -11.53
C ASN A 107 -4.30 12.24 -10.01
N ILE A 108 -4.42 11.04 -9.45
CA ILE A 108 -4.80 10.80 -8.07
C ILE A 108 -3.63 10.14 -7.35
N LEU A 109 -3.12 10.84 -6.34
CA LEU A 109 -2.04 10.36 -5.50
C LEU A 109 -2.63 9.68 -4.26
N HIS A 110 -2.10 8.53 -3.87
CA HIS A 110 -2.47 7.85 -2.64
C HIS A 110 -1.29 7.86 -1.66
N ILE A 111 -1.55 8.34 -0.44
CA ILE A 111 -0.57 8.40 0.66
C ILE A 111 -1.12 7.62 1.85
N GLN A 112 -0.41 6.56 2.24
CA GLN A 112 -0.88 5.58 3.23
C GLN A 112 -0.16 5.62 4.58
N SER A 113 0.86 6.44 4.69
CA SER A 113 1.56 6.69 5.95
C SER A 113 1.99 8.15 5.98
N PRO A 114 2.19 8.74 7.16
CA PRO A 114 2.79 10.07 7.25
C PRO A 114 4.09 10.11 6.47
N ILE A 115 4.20 11.05 5.53
CA ILE A 115 5.42 11.29 4.78
C ILE A 115 5.89 12.69 5.14
N GLU A 116 7.00 12.74 5.87
CA GLU A 116 7.71 13.96 6.19
C GLU A 116 8.76 14.23 5.12
N GLY A 117 8.85 15.48 4.67
CA GLY A 117 9.76 15.83 3.58
C GLY A 117 9.19 15.47 2.21
N GLN A 118 9.33 16.41 1.28
CA GLN A 118 8.77 16.36 -0.08
C GLN A 118 7.23 16.38 -0.17
N PRO A 119 6.66 16.85 -1.30
CA PRO A 119 7.30 17.55 -2.41
C PRO A 119 7.28 19.07 -2.21
N ALA A 120 6.57 19.62 -1.21
CA ALA A 120 6.51 21.07 -0.99
C ALA A 120 7.83 21.71 -0.52
N GLN A 121 8.84 20.91 -0.17
CA GLN A 121 10.14 21.41 0.25
C GLN A 121 11.07 21.73 -0.92
N SER A 122 10.81 21.22 -2.14
CA SER A 122 11.63 21.49 -3.32
C SER A 122 10.83 22.16 -4.44
N VAL A 123 11.47 23.01 -5.24
CA VAL A 123 10.83 23.70 -6.38
C VAL A 123 10.28 22.68 -7.39
N TRP A 124 11.09 21.69 -7.74
CA TRP A 124 10.68 20.61 -8.64
C TRP A 124 9.55 19.76 -8.08
N GLY A 125 9.56 19.49 -6.77
CA GLY A 125 8.45 18.81 -6.10
C GLY A 125 7.15 19.60 -6.21
N LYS A 126 7.17 20.91 -5.94
CA LYS A 126 5.99 21.78 -6.11
C LYS A 126 5.45 21.77 -7.54
N ILE A 127 6.33 21.84 -8.54
CA ILE A 127 5.95 21.80 -9.96
C ILE A 127 5.26 20.46 -10.29
N LYS A 128 5.85 19.34 -9.87
CA LYS A 128 5.25 18.01 -10.06
C LYS A 128 3.90 17.90 -9.36
N LEU A 129 3.82 18.36 -8.10
CA LEU A 129 2.60 18.27 -7.28
C LEU A 129 1.42 18.99 -7.93
N LYS A 130 1.63 20.14 -8.59
CA LYS A 130 0.58 20.89 -9.30
C LYS A 130 -0.13 20.11 -10.41
N LYS A 131 0.44 19.02 -10.90
CA LYS A 131 -0.19 18.14 -11.90
C LYS A 131 -0.95 16.97 -11.31
N TRP A 132 -0.93 16.82 -9.99
CA TRP A 132 -1.85 15.94 -9.30
C TRP A 132 -3.13 16.73 -9.02
N ASP A 133 -4.28 16.07 -9.18
CA ASP A 133 -5.61 16.68 -8.99
C ASP A 133 -6.15 16.43 -7.57
N LEU A 134 -5.80 15.29 -6.98
CA LEU A 134 -6.33 14.83 -5.70
C LEU A 134 -5.29 14.01 -4.95
N ILE A 135 -5.23 14.20 -3.62
CA ILE A 135 -4.59 13.24 -2.70
C ILE A 135 -5.67 12.45 -1.96
N ILE A 136 -5.56 11.13 -1.98
CA ILE A 136 -6.28 10.23 -1.10
C ILE A 136 -5.35 9.87 0.06
N TYR A 137 -5.80 10.16 1.27
CA TYR A 137 -5.16 9.68 2.49
C TYR A 137 -5.93 8.51 3.08
N ASN A 138 -5.20 7.50 3.56
CA ASN A 138 -5.83 6.35 4.21
C ASN A 138 -6.43 6.66 5.60
N SER A 139 -6.13 7.81 6.20
CA SER A 139 -6.67 8.19 7.50
C SER A 139 -6.59 9.69 7.75
N LYS A 140 -7.38 10.17 8.73
CA LYS A 140 -7.25 11.54 9.26
C LYS A 140 -5.86 11.80 9.85
N PHE A 141 -5.28 10.81 10.52
CA PHE A 141 -3.93 10.90 11.08
C PHE A 141 -2.90 11.17 9.98
N THR A 142 -2.85 10.30 8.96
CA THR A 142 -1.93 10.45 7.82
C THR A 142 -2.11 11.82 7.14
N ARG A 143 -3.36 12.24 6.91
CA ARG A 143 -3.66 13.56 6.34
C ARG A 143 -3.08 14.67 7.22
N ASN A 144 -3.43 14.72 8.49
CA ASN A 144 -3.03 15.80 9.39
C ASN A 144 -1.49 15.93 9.51
N HIS A 145 -0.78 14.82 9.49
CA HIS A 145 0.69 14.82 9.55
C HIS A 145 1.38 15.08 8.20
N SER A 146 0.66 14.95 7.07
CA SER A 146 1.23 15.13 5.72
C SER A 146 0.85 16.47 5.07
N LEU A 147 -0.26 17.09 5.47
CA LEU A 147 -0.85 18.27 4.82
C LEU A 147 0.16 19.42 4.63
N LYS A 148 1.04 19.65 5.61
CA LYS A 148 2.07 20.71 5.54
C LYS A 148 3.02 20.51 4.35
N ASN A 149 3.37 19.26 4.04
CA ASN A 149 4.32 18.92 2.97
C ASN A 149 3.62 18.62 1.63
N TRP A 150 2.31 18.39 1.66
CA TRP A 150 1.50 17.99 0.50
C TRP A 150 0.24 18.88 0.35
N PRO A 151 0.41 20.20 0.06
CA PRO A 151 -0.70 21.16 0.02
C PRO A 151 -1.50 21.05 -1.28
N LEU A 152 -2.24 19.95 -1.44
CA LEU A 152 -3.19 19.72 -2.52
C LEU A 152 -4.57 19.42 -1.94
N PHE A 153 -5.62 19.67 -2.72
CA PHE A 153 -6.96 19.17 -2.38
C PHE A 153 -6.90 17.67 -2.08
N SER A 154 -7.50 17.28 -0.96
CA SER A 154 -7.38 15.93 -0.43
C SER A 154 -8.66 15.40 0.17
N LYS A 155 -8.83 14.08 0.11
CA LYS A 155 -9.90 13.33 0.76
C LYS A 155 -9.31 12.24 1.64
N VAL A 156 -10.02 11.92 2.72
CA VAL A 156 -9.72 10.74 3.53
C VAL A 156 -10.65 9.63 3.07
N ILE A 157 -10.07 8.52 2.62
CA ILE A 157 -10.79 7.29 2.30
C ILE A 157 -10.08 6.18 3.07
N TYR A 158 -10.78 5.60 4.05
CA TYR A 158 -10.19 4.57 4.90
C TYR A 158 -9.92 3.28 4.12
N PRO A 159 -8.90 2.48 4.49
CA PRO A 159 -8.62 1.23 3.82
C PRO A 159 -9.83 0.31 3.81
N PRO A 160 -10.06 -0.39 2.69
CA PRO A 160 -11.14 -1.36 2.60
C PRO A 160 -10.85 -2.54 3.53
N VAL A 161 -11.85 -2.92 4.32
CA VAL A 161 -11.84 -4.11 5.16
C VAL A 161 -13.01 -4.97 4.72
N ASP A 162 -12.74 -6.24 4.46
CA ASP A 162 -13.78 -7.20 4.09
C ASP A 162 -14.57 -7.59 5.33
N THR A 163 -15.69 -6.90 5.57
CA THR A 163 -16.57 -7.19 6.70
C THR A 163 -17.62 -8.24 6.37
N GLU A 164 -17.75 -8.63 5.10
CA GLU A 164 -18.75 -9.60 4.67
C GLU A 164 -18.24 -11.03 4.84
N SER A 165 -17.00 -11.33 4.42
CA SER A 165 -16.42 -12.66 4.56
C SER A 165 -15.91 -12.94 5.98
N ILE A 166 -15.47 -11.90 6.71
CA ILE A 166 -14.96 -12.05 8.07
C ILE A 166 -16.14 -12.16 9.04
N LYS A 167 -16.44 -13.39 9.47
CA LYS A 167 -17.48 -13.67 10.48
C LYS A 167 -16.89 -13.84 11.87
N PRO A 168 -17.62 -13.43 12.93
CA PRO A 168 -17.18 -13.66 14.30
C PRO A 168 -17.09 -15.17 14.57
N LEU A 169 -15.97 -15.60 15.15
CA LEU A 169 -15.77 -16.96 15.63
C LEU A 169 -16.00 -17.04 17.14
N GLN A 170 -16.08 -18.27 17.67
CA GLN A 170 -16.12 -18.50 19.10
C GLN A 170 -14.88 -17.87 19.77
N LYS A 171 -15.12 -17.04 20.79
CA LYS A 171 -14.06 -16.37 21.54
C LYS A 171 -13.16 -17.39 22.23
N LYS A 172 -11.85 -17.30 21.98
CA LYS A 172 -10.80 -18.05 22.68
C LYS A 172 -10.02 -17.11 23.60
N LYS A 173 -9.33 -17.66 24.61
CA LYS A 173 -8.44 -16.92 25.51
C LYS A 173 -7.09 -16.59 24.82
N TYR A 174 -7.15 -16.01 23.64
CA TYR A 174 -5.97 -15.66 22.85
C TYR A 174 -5.76 -14.15 22.88
N ILE A 175 -4.52 -13.74 23.14
CA ILE A 175 -4.03 -12.40 22.85
C ILE A 175 -3.26 -12.53 21.55
N LEU A 176 -3.74 -11.90 20.48
CA LEU A 176 -3.14 -11.99 19.15
C LEU A 176 -2.51 -10.65 18.78
N SER A 177 -1.26 -10.69 18.32
CA SER A 177 -0.61 -9.58 17.62
C SER A 177 -0.23 -10.03 16.22
N VAL A 178 -0.60 -9.25 15.20
CA VAL A 178 -0.30 -9.54 13.80
C VAL A 178 0.58 -8.44 13.21
N GLY A 179 1.74 -8.83 12.69
CA GLY A 179 2.67 -7.91 12.05
C GLY A 179 3.93 -8.62 11.58
N ARG A 180 4.56 -8.11 10.52
CA ARG A 180 5.83 -8.63 10.03
C ARG A 180 6.88 -8.65 11.15
N PHE A 181 7.64 -9.74 11.25
CA PHE A 181 8.80 -9.87 12.12
C PHE A 181 9.97 -9.11 11.47
N PHE A 182 10.24 -7.87 11.90
CA PHE A 182 11.26 -7.00 11.32
C PHE A 182 11.72 -5.92 12.32
N GLY A 183 13.04 -5.75 12.49
CA GLY A 183 13.62 -4.88 13.52
C GLY A 183 14.07 -3.48 13.10
N TYR A 184 14.30 -3.23 11.80
CA TYR A 184 15.19 -2.12 11.41
C TYR A 184 14.55 -0.71 11.35
N LEU A 185 13.22 -0.57 11.28
CA LEU A 185 12.56 0.76 11.14
C LEU A 185 11.18 0.88 11.79
N LYS A 186 10.41 -0.20 11.86
CA LYS A 186 9.03 -0.22 12.39
C LYS A 186 8.79 -1.51 13.17
N ASP A 187 9.68 -1.77 14.12
CA ASP A 187 9.54 -2.90 15.04
C ASP A 187 8.16 -2.88 15.69
N LYS A 188 7.45 -4.00 15.60
CA LYS A 188 6.13 -4.23 16.16
C LYS A 188 6.14 -4.42 17.67
N LYS A 189 7.31 -4.24 18.29
CA LYS A 189 7.56 -4.28 19.72
C LYS A 189 7.16 -5.63 20.30
N HIS A 190 7.41 -6.71 19.56
CA HIS A 190 7.10 -8.08 19.97
C HIS A 190 7.77 -8.41 21.31
N GLU A 191 9.01 -7.99 21.52
CA GLU A 191 9.72 -8.15 22.80
C GLU A 191 8.95 -7.51 23.98
N ILE A 192 8.44 -6.28 23.79
CA ILE A 192 7.65 -5.58 24.81
C ILE A 192 6.35 -6.35 25.09
N LEU A 193 5.69 -6.86 24.05
CA LEU A 193 4.48 -7.67 24.19
C LEU A 193 4.75 -8.97 24.96
N ILE A 194 5.86 -9.66 24.67
CA ILE A 194 6.28 -10.87 25.38
C ILE A 194 6.52 -10.56 26.86
N LYS A 195 7.34 -9.55 27.17
CA LYS A 195 7.62 -9.12 28.56
C LYS A 195 6.35 -8.70 29.31
N ALA A 196 5.43 -8.01 28.65
CA ALA A 196 4.14 -7.66 29.23
C ALA A 196 3.29 -8.89 29.54
N PHE A 197 3.31 -9.89 28.65
CA PHE A 197 2.57 -11.13 28.83
C PHE A 197 3.18 -12.02 29.93
N GLU A 198 4.51 -12.07 30.07
CA GLU A 198 5.18 -12.74 31.19
C GLU A 198 4.74 -12.17 32.54
N ARG A 199 4.68 -10.84 32.66
CA ARG A 199 4.16 -10.17 33.86
C ARG A 199 2.69 -10.50 34.10
N LEU A 200 1.88 -10.53 33.04
CA LEU A 200 0.47 -10.90 33.14
C LEU A 200 0.29 -12.34 33.65
N LYS A 201 1.19 -13.27 33.27
CA LYS A 201 1.17 -14.67 33.70
C LYS A 201 1.41 -14.89 35.18
N GLN A 202 2.01 -13.93 35.87
CA GLN A 202 2.20 -13.97 37.33
C GLN A 202 0.86 -13.79 38.08
N ASN A 203 -0.18 -13.29 37.41
CA ASN A 203 -1.51 -13.10 37.99
C ASN A 203 -2.42 -14.32 37.72
N LYS A 204 -2.99 -14.93 38.76
CA LYS A 204 -3.92 -16.07 38.64
C LYS A 204 -5.12 -15.81 37.73
N LYS A 205 -5.54 -14.55 37.53
CA LYS A 205 -6.63 -14.17 36.61
C LYS A 205 -6.30 -14.39 35.13
N SER A 206 -5.02 -14.55 34.76
CA SER A 206 -4.59 -14.82 33.38
C SER A 206 -4.53 -16.32 33.04
N LEU A 207 -5.02 -17.18 33.94
CA LEU A 207 -5.02 -18.63 33.72
C LEU A 207 -5.79 -19.01 32.43
N GLY A 208 -5.12 -19.78 31.59
CA GLY A 208 -5.62 -20.22 30.28
C GLY A 208 -5.47 -19.21 29.14
N TRP A 209 -4.94 -18.01 29.36
CA TRP A 209 -4.60 -17.08 28.26
C TRP A 209 -3.29 -17.46 27.58
N SER A 210 -3.17 -17.23 26.27
CA SER A 210 -1.93 -17.41 25.49
C SER A 210 -1.66 -16.21 24.58
N LEU A 211 -0.40 -15.79 24.46
CA LEU A 211 0.04 -14.80 23.48
C LEU A 211 0.41 -15.50 22.17
N HIS A 212 -0.15 -15.02 21.06
CA HIS A 212 0.11 -15.49 19.70
C HIS A 212 0.67 -14.32 18.91
N LEU A 213 1.86 -14.49 18.36
CA LEU A 213 2.49 -13.53 17.45
C LEU A 213 2.47 -14.14 16.05
N ALA A 214 1.90 -13.43 15.08
CA ALA A 214 1.75 -13.94 13.71
C ALA A 214 2.18 -12.91 12.68
N GLY A 215 2.86 -13.35 11.62
CA GLY A 215 3.34 -12.47 10.58
C GLY A 215 4.38 -13.13 9.69
N ALA A 216 4.71 -12.46 8.58
CA ALA A 216 5.79 -12.89 7.70
C ALA A 216 7.16 -12.52 8.29
N ALA A 217 8.17 -13.31 7.95
CA ALA A 217 9.59 -12.99 8.10
C ALA A 217 10.25 -13.20 6.73
N LYS A 218 11.17 -12.32 6.33
CA LYS A 218 12.04 -12.54 5.17
C LYS A 218 13.35 -13.20 5.62
N GLU A 219 14.12 -13.72 4.68
CA GLU A 219 15.45 -14.33 4.94
C GLU A 219 16.37 -13.38 5.73
N GLY A 220 16.35 -12.08 5.43
CA GLY A 220 17.12 -11.08 6.19
C GLY A 220 16.58 -10.76 7.60
N ASP A 221 15.46 -11.36 8.01
CA ASP A 221 14.82 -11.11 9.31
C ASP A 221 15.13 -12.23 10.33
N GLU A 222 15.99 -13.20 10.01
CA GLU A 222 16.32 -14.35 10.89
C GLU A 222 16.81 -13.92 12.28
N ASN A 223 17.67 -12.90 12.37
CA ASN A 223 18.18 -12.40 13.65
C ASN A 223 17.11 -11.78 14.56
N TYR A 224 15.90 -11.54 14.04
CA TYR A 224 14.77 -11.01 14.82
C TYR A 224 13.91 -12.12 15.44
N LEU A 225 13.94 -13.34 14.88
CA LEU A 225 13.16 -14.49 15.35
C LEU A 225 13.84 -15.17 16.53
#